data_AF-U5GYZ5-F1
#
_entry.id   AF-U5GYZ5-F1
#
_cell.length_a   1.000
_cell.length_b   1.000
_cell.length_c   1.000
_cell.angle_alpha   90.00
_cell.angle_beta   90.00
_cell.angle_gamma   90.00
#
_symmetry.space_group_name_H-M   'P 1'
#
loop_
_entity.id
_entity.type
_entity.pdbx_description
1 polymer ?
#
loop_
_entity_poly.entity_id
_entity_poly.type
_entity_poly.pdbx_seq_one_letter_code
_entity_poly.pdbx_strand_id
1 'polypeptide(L)'
;MPPKGLKAAGKIKRTATAAFDPSSVGIGSSSTAPVAGSASGSGDVSTSTQDGDVRTMPLDGDRLSVSDLFELRSSAVALLSSGDEDKMEEARGLLRGILHGVQDLLPLVPKHHSSQAQEGQVEGIGKGKASNEDQAGEEDSEKVELTNDQLRALGLVDKEQQTIALEAEPQLYYLQAWALHHYALVLPAGKTFAQAKLLSEETGKRRKLDPSESRDPGEWLALASQKYEEALRWHADSGNDFDLSHLLVLADGNRCSADRTAFLMSKQEEEAARQLMESGVGDLLPLITRIKFDGQHTQEIEMFFEERGDLIAVILRSIASVIASQEEVASLAQLAHSEKVCSALDTALEPINNGNGSWITAETALQWRFDLAIIRGDIALAQFGVEIEIVEDKYRPDATEDDEGDVEPLPVDAKEVNEAQRRGEEAIAKLRGTIELYSGLPAKKQIATVKTEQYRKLEEAHLMYSALFNPDDEKKAQEIEAELSKIRAEGGLDQTS
;
A
#
# COMPACT_ATOMS: atom_id res chain seq x y z
N MET A 1 45.52 5.40 -11.64
CA MET A 1 45.40 4.70 -10.34
C MET A 1 43.96 4.84 -9.93
N PRO A 2 43.27 3.75 -9.54
CA PRO A 2 41.91 3.88 -9.01
C PRO A 2 41.96 4.74 -7.73
N PRO A 3 40.90 5.50 -7.42
CA PRO A 3 40.85 6.28 -6.20
C PRO A 3 40.97 5.33 -5.00
N LYS A 4 41.89 5.66 -4.07
CA LYS A 4 42.08 4.91 -2.83
C LYS A 4 40.95 5.29 -1.88
N GLY A 5 40.09 4.33 -1.54
CA GLY A 5 39.10 4.47 -0.47
C GLY A 5 38.03 5.53 -0.76
N LEU A 6 36.94 5.14 -1.41
CA LEU A 6 35.73 5.96 -1.38
C LEU A 6 35.10 5.84 0.01
N LYS A 7 34.88 6.97 0.69
CA LYS A 7 34.01 7.04 1.86
C LYS A 7 32.65 6.49 1.45
N ALA A 8 32.17 5.43 2.10
CA ALA A 8 30.84 4.88 1.78
C ALA A 8 29.72 5.93 1.99
N ALA A 9 29.91 6.87 2.91
CA ALA A 9 28.92 7.88 3.28
C ALA A 9 28.87 9.12 2.37
N GLY A 10 29.79 9.27 1.40
CA GLY A 10 29.79 10.39 0.46
C GLY A 10 28.72 10.21 -0.63
N LYS A 11 27.46 10.45 -0.27
CA LYS A 11 26.22 10.13 -1.02
C LYS A 11 25.83 8.65 -1.06
N ILE A 12 25.51 8.06 0.10
CA ILE A 12 24.22 7.36 0.15
C ILE A 12 23.20 8.47 0.31
N LYS A 13 22.88 9.17 -0.78
CA LYS A 13 21.55 9.78 -0.83
C LYS A 13 20.65 8.56 -0.68
N ARG A 14 19.97 8.44 0.46
CA ARG A 14 18.86 7.50 0.67
C ARG A 14 17.67 7.82 -0.26
N THR A 15 17.95 8.34 -1.44
CA THR A 15 17.10 8.25 -2.61
C THR A 15 17.38 6.90 -3.25
N ALA A 16 17.12 5.81 -2.51
CA ALA A 16 16.56 4.66 -3.19
C ALA A 16 15.31 5.24 -3.86
N THR A 17 15.39 5.45 -5.18
CA THR A 17 14.14 5.53 -5.92
C THR A 17 13.51 4.18 -5.60
N ALA A 18 12.40 4.16 -4.87
CA ALA A 18 11.77 2.90 -4.51
C ALA A 18 11.76 2.05 -5.77
N ALA A 19 12.44 0.90 -5.76
CA ALA A 19 12.56 0.06 -6.96
C ALA A 19 11.18 -0.35 -7.49
N PHE A 20 10.21 -0.24 -6.59
CA PHE A 20 8.80 -0.31 -6.78
C PHE A 20 8.24 1.11 -6.97
N ASP A 21 7.90 1.47 -8.20
CA ASP A 21 6.82 2.44 -8.39
C ASP A 21 5.53 1.69 -7.99
N PRO A 22 4.87 2.04 -6.88
CA PRO A 22 3.67 1.35 -6.40
C PRO A 22 2.48 1.44 -7.36
N SER A 23 2.60 2.22 -8.44
CA SER A 23 1.66 2.24 -9.55
C SER A 23 1.92 1.15 -10.61
N SER A 24 3.14 0.66 -10.78
CA SER A 24 3.56 -0.07 -11.99
C SER A 24 3.35 -1.61 -12.00
N VAL A 25 2.94 -2.23 -10.89
CA VAL A 25 2.68 -3.69 -10.86
C VAL A 25 1.18 -3.96 -10.88
N GLY A 26 0.67 -4.13 -12.10
CA GLY A 26 -0.70 -4.55 -12.37
C GLY A 26 -0.75 -5.48 -13.57
N ILE A 27 -0.33 -6.75 -13.41
CA ILE A 27 -0.75 -7.81 -14.36
C ILE A 27 -1.07 -9.09 -13.58
N GLY A 28 -2.36 -9.17 -13.23
CA GLY A 28 -3.06 -10.36 -12.78
C GLY A 28 -4.52 -10.28 -13.18
N SER A 29 -4.84 -9.80 -14.40
CA SER A 29 -6.20 -9.89 -14.93
C SER A 29 -6.55 -11.36 -15.19
N SER A 30 -7.16 -12.02 -14.21
CA SER A 30 -8.05 -13.14 -14.47
C SER A 30 -9.30 -12.56 -15.13
N SER A 31 -9.26 -12.36 -16.45
CA SER A 31 -10.44 -11.92 -17.19
C SER A 31 -11.37 -13.12 -17.41
N THR A 32 -12.42 -13.22 -16.60
CA THR A 32 -13.65 -13.90 -17.02
C THR A 32 -14.85 -12.98 -16.80
N ALA A 33 -14.85 -11.83 -17.47
CA ALA A 33 -16.06 -11.03 -17.69
C ALA A 33 -16.33 -10.95 -19.20
N PRO A 34 -17.58 -11.17 -19.65
CA PRO A 34 -17.92 -11.33 -21.05
C PRO A 34 -17.80 -9.99 -21.79
N VAL A 35 -17.30 -10.05 -23.01
CA VAL A 35 -17.21 -8.93 -23.95
C VAL A 35 -18.62 -8.38 -24.19
N ALA A 36 -18.93 -7.21 -23.61
CA ALA A 36 -20.10 -6.44 -23.98
C ALA A 36 -19.88 -5.87 -25.38
N GLY A 37 -20.47 -6.56 -26.37
CA GLY A 37 -20.43 -6.18 -27.77
C GLY A 37 -21.06 -4.82 -28.03
N SER A 38 -20.43 -4.08 -28.93
CA SER A 38 -20.92 -2.83 -29.49
C SER A 38 -22.34 -2.97 -30.06
N ALA A 39 -23.24 -2.05 -29.73
CA ALA A 39 -24.52 -1.93 -30.41
C ALA A 39 -24.85 -0.46 -30.72
N SER A 40 -24.47 -0.04 -31.93
CA SER A 40 -25.19 0.98 -32.69
C SER A 40 -26.36 0.28 -33.41
N GLY A 41 -27.58 0.82 -33.34
CA GLY A 41 -28.64 0.43 -34.29
C GLY A 41 -30.04 0.35 -33.70
N SER A 42 -30.89 1.25 -34.18
CA SER A 42 -32.34 1.29 -34.02
C SER A 42 -33.05 0.03 -34.57
N GLY A 43 -34.13 -0.41 -33.91
CA GLY A 43 -35.11 -1.36 -34.47
C GLY A 43 -36.10 -1.94 -33.45
N ASP A 44 -37.40 -1.79 -33.73
CA ASP A 44 -38.57 -2.15 -32.92
C ASP A 44 -38.83 -3.66 -32.65
N VAL A 45 -39.37 -3.92 -31.44
CA VAL A 45 -40.47 -4.83 -31.01
C VAL A 45 -40.53 -6.31 -31.47
N SER A 46 -40.48 -7.26 -30.52
CA SER A 46 -41.56 -8.23 -30.21
C SER A 46 -41.13 -9.33 -29.21
N THR A 47 -42.11 -9.72 -28.38
CA THR A 47 -42.16 -10.60 -27.20
C THR A 47 -41.81 -12.09 -27.39
N SER A 48 -41.20 -12.73 -26.37
CA SER A 48 -41.70 -13.98 -25.76
C SER A 48 -40.91 -14.36 -24.48
N THR A 49 -41.62 -15.03 -23.58
CA THR A 49 -41.41 -15.36 -22.16
C THR A 49 -40.38 -16.47 -21.85
N GLN A 50 -39.61 -16.37 -20.75
CA GLN A 50 -39.65 -17.28 -19.57
C GLN A 50 -38.42 -17.16 -18.63
N ASP A 51 -38.74 -17.02 -17.34
CA ASP A 51 -38.04 -17.41 -16.09
C ASP A 51 -36.51 -17.24 -15.93
N GLY A 52 -36.17 -16.32 -15.02
CA GLY A 52 -34.84 -16.10 -14.44
C GLY A 52 -34.88 -14.99 -13.40
N ASP A 53 -35.74 -15.13 -12.39
CA ASP A 53 -36.08 -14.09 -11.41
C ASP A 53 -35.02 -14.01 -10.29
N VAL A 54 -33.86 -13.44 -10.62
CA VAL A 54 -32.95 -12.77 -9.66
C VAL A 54 -32.23 -11.67 -10.44
N ARG A 55 -32.86 -10.50 -10.59
CA ARG A 55 -32.17 -9.28 -11.04
C ARG A 55 -32.93 -8.03 -10.64
N THR A 56 -32.28 -7.25 -9.77
CA THR A 56 -32.36 -5.79 -9.66
C THR A 56 -33.78 -5.22 -9.61
N MET A 57 -34.35 -5.07 -8.41
CA MET A 57 -35.40 -4.07 -8.24
C MET A 57 -34.78 -2.68 -8.51
N PRO A 58 -35.37 -1.86 -9.38
CA PRO A 58 -34.93 -0.49 -9.55
C PRO A 58 -35.31 0.27 -8.28
N LEU A 59 -34.30 0.62 -7.48
CA LEU A 59 -34.47 1.55 -6.38
C LEU A 59 -34.73 2.93 -7.00
N ASP A 60 -35.78 3.61 -6.58
CA ASP A 60 -35.97 5.03 -6.92
C ASP A 60 -34.81 5.82 -6.31
N GLY A 61 -33.82 6.14 -7.16
CA GLY A 61 -32.55 6.79 -6.82
C GLY A 61 -31.36 5.86 -7.10
N ASP A 62 -30.60 6.15 -8.16
CA ASP A 62 -29.39 5.44 -8.63
C ASP A 62 -28.24 5.40 -7.59
N ARG A 63 -28.47 4.81 -6.40
CA ARG A 63 -27.47 4.66 -5.35
C ARG A 63 -26.61 3.43 -5.64
N LEU A 64 -25.30 3.60 -5.61
CA LEU A 64 -24.34 2.51 -5.68
C LEU A 64 -24.43 1.67 -4.40
N SER A 65 -24.42 0.34 -4.51
CA SER A 65 -24.26 -0.56 -3.38
C SER A 65 -22.81 -0.62 -2.91
N VAL A 66 -22.55 -1.14 -1.70
CA VAL A 66 -21.18 -1.36 -1.21
C VAL A 66 -20.37 -2.21 -2.20
N SER A 67 -20.98 -3.24 -2.79
CA SER A 67 -20.32 -4.09 -3.80
C SER A 67 -19.94 -3.30 -5.06
N ASP A 68 -20.84 -2.45 -5.57
CA ASP A 68 -20.54 -1.58 -6.72
C ASP A 68 -19.35 -0.64 -6.43
N LEU A 69 -19.22 -0.17 -5.19
CA LEU A 69 -18.07 0.66 -4.80
C LEU A 69 -16.74 -0.12 -4.81
N PHE A 70 -16.75 -1.41 -4.46
CA PHE A 70 -15.57 -2.26 -4.59
C PHE A 70 -15.24 -2.58 -6.06
N GLU A 71 -16.25 -2.75 -6.91
CA GLU A 71 -16.04 -2.88 -8.36
C GLU A 71 -15.43 -1.61 -8.96
N LEU A 72 -15.89 -0.42 -8.53
CA LEU A 72 -15.29 0.86 -8.90
C LEU A 72 -13.84 0.96 -8.41
N ARG A 73 -13.53 0.51 -7.20
CA ARG A 73 -12.16 0.44 -6.67
C ARG A 73 -11.28 -0.44 -7.57
N SER A 74 -11.73 -1.64 -7.92
CA SER A 74 -10.99 -2.55 -8.80
C SER A 74 -10.74 -1.93 -10.18
N SER A 75 -11.73 -1.22 -10.72
CA SER A 75 -11.60 -0.48 -11.99
C SER A 75 -10.61 0.67 -11.88
N ALA A 76 -10.65 1.43 -10.78
CA ALA A 76 -9.70 2.51 -10.52
C ALA A 76 -8.26 1.99 -10.40
N VAL A 77 -8.02 0.88 -9.69
CA VAL A 77 -6.70 0.24 -9.61
C VAL A 77 -6.14 -0.07 -11.00
N ALA A 78 -6.94 -0.64 -11.90
CA ALA A 78 -6.51 -0.96 -13.26
C ALA A 78 -6.09 0.28 -14.07
N LEU A 79 -6.78 1.41 -13.88
CA LEU A 79 -6.46 2.67 -14.54
C LEU A 79 -5.22 3.35 -13.93
N LEU A 80 -5.12 3.37 -12.60
CA LEU A 80 -3.98 3.92 -11.87
C LEU A 80 -2.66 3.24 -12.28
N SER A 81 -2.70 1.94 -12.59
CA SER A 81 -1.52 1.19 -13.01
C SER A 81 -1.06 1.43 -14.44
N SER A 82 -1.78 2.24 -15.21
CA SER A 82 -1.46 2.45 -16.62
C SER A 82 -0.41 3.54 -16.88
N GLY A 83 -0.22 4.47 -15.93
CA GLY A 83 0.67 5.62 -16.08
C GLY A 83 0.28 6.65 -17.16
N ASP A 84 -0.89 6.48 -17.78
CA ASP A 84 -1.40 7.35 -18.86
C ASP A 84 -2.27 8.47 -18.27
N GLU A 85 -1.95 9.74 -18.55
CA GLU A 85 -2.66 10.91 -18.02
C GLU A 85 -4.18 10.90 -18.28
N ASP A 86 -4.61 10.39 -19.43
CA ASP A 86 -6.05 10.29 -19.75
C ASP A 86 -6.72 9.25 -18.84
N LYS A 87 -6.05 8.13 -18.58
CA LYS A 87 -6.52 7.09 -17.66
C LYS A 87 -6.42 7.54 -16.20
N MET A 88 -5.46 8.38 -15.86
CA MET A 88 -5.34 8.99 -14.53
C MET A 88 -6.49 9.97 -14.28
N GLU A 89 -6.94 10.72 -15.30
CA GLU A 89 -8.14 11.55 -15.21
C GLU A 89 -9.42 10.71 -15.06
N GLU A 90 -9.50 9.58 -15.77
CA GLU A 90 -10.59 8.62 -15.59
C GLU A 90 -10.59 8.03 -14.17
N ALA A 91 -9.42 7.62 -13.66
CA ALA A 91 -9.25 7.13 -12.30
C ALA A 91 -9.68 8.17 -11.26
N ARG A 92 -9.31 9.45 -11.43
CA ARG A 92 -9.80 10.56 -10.59
C ARG A 92 -11.32 10.65 -10.57
N GLY A 93 -11.96 10.43 -11.72
CA GLY A 93 -13.42 10.36 -11.83
C GLY A 93 -14.02 9.22 -11.01
N LEU A 94 -13.46 8.02 -11.10
CA LEU A 94 -13.90 6.86 -10.33
C LEU A 94 -13.68 7.06 -8.83
N LEU A 95 -12.54 7.62 -8.42
CA LEU A 95 -12.24 7.91 -7.01
C LEU A 95 -13.26 8.88 -6.41
N ARG A 96 -13.65 9.94 -7.11
CA ARG A 96 -14.75 10.83 -6.68
C ARG A 96 -16.09 10.09 -6.62
N GLY A 97 -16.36 9.21 -7.58
CA GLY A 97 -17.55 8.36 -7.57
C GLY A 97 -17.64 7.51 -6.29
N ILE A 98 -16.52 6.93 -5.87
CA ILE A 98 -16.43 6.19 -4.59
C ILE A 98 -16.71 7.12 -3.41
N LEU A 99 -16.09 8.30 -3.36
CA LEU A 99 -16.30 9.26 -2.26
C LEU A 99 -17.78 9.70 -2.14
N HIS A 100 -18.43 9.99 -3.26
CA HIS A 100 -19.86 10.34 -3.29
C HIS A 100 -20.73 9.16 -2.88
N GLY A 101 -20.47 7.95 -3.40
CA GLY A 101 -21.21 6.76 -3.02
C GLY A 101 -21.10 6.45 -1.52
N VAL A 102 -19.90 6.61 -0.94
CA VAL A 102 -19.73 6.49 0.52
C VAL A 102 -20.51 7.57 1.26
N GLN A 103 -20.45 8.82 0.82
CA GLN A 103 -21.19 9.93 1.43
C GLN A 103 -22.71 9.71 1.42
N ASP A 104 -23.24 9.06 0.38
CA ASP A 104 -24.66 8.73 0.24
C ASP A 104 -25.08 7.52 1.08
N LEU A 105 -24.19 6.54 1.27
CA LEU A 105 -24.46 5.30 2.00
C LEU A 105 -24.22 5.40 3.51
N LEU A 106 -23.19 6.11 3.96
CA LEU A 106 -22.79 6.17 5.36
C LEU A 106 -23.93 6.65 6.30
N PRO A 107 -24.76 7.66 5.94
CA PRO A 107 -25.89 8.07 6.77
C PRO A 107 -27.02 7.04 6.86
N LEU A 108 -27.08 6.09 5.93
CA LEU A 108 -28.08 5.03 5.87
C LEU A 108 -27.69 3.80 6.69
N VAL A 109 -26.44 3.70 7.14
CA VAL A 109 -25.98 2.58 7.96
C VAL A 109 -26.77 2.57 9.27
N PRO A 110 -27.45 1.46 9.62
CA PRO A 110 -28.17 1.36 10.88
C PRO A 110 -27.22 1.54 12.07
N LYS A 111 -27.38 2.63 12.82
CA LYS A 111 -26.59 2.85 14.03
C LYS A 111 -26.96 1.81 15.09
N HIS A 112 -25.99 1.02 15.53
CA HIS A 112 -26.14 0.19 16.72
C HIS A 112 -26.20 1.09 17.97
N HIS A 113 -27.37 1.63 18.28
CA HIS A 113 -27.61 2.23 19.59
C HIS A 113 -27.57 1.12 20.65
N SER A 114 -26.45 1.04 21.37
CA SER A 114 -26.36 0.76 22.81
C SER A 114 -27.60 0.14 23.45
N SER A 115 -27.92 -1.11 23.11
CA SER A 115 -29.00 -1.88 23.73
C SER A 115 -28.54 -2.65 24.97
N GLN A 116 -27.40 -2.30 25.56
CA GLN A 116 -26.98 -2.81 26.88
C GLN A 116 -27.33 -1.87 28.05
N ALA A 117 -27.98 -0.73 27.80
CA ALA A 117 -28.33 0.21 28.86
C ALA A 117 -29.84 0.47 28.96
N GLN A 118 -30.71 -0.55 28.80
CA GLN A 118 -32.11 -0.44 29.25
C GLN A 118 -32.93 -1.74 29.33
N GLU A 119 -32.32 -2.92 29.46
CA GLU A 119 -33.04 -4.12 29.95
C GLU A 119 -32.75 -4.31 31.45
N GLY A 120 -33.39 -3.45 32.24
CA GLY A 120 -33.22 -3.45 33.69
C GLY A 120 -34.15 -2.48 34.39
N GLN A 121 -35.44 -2.46 34.04
CA GLN A 121 -36.42 -1.79 34.89
C GLN A 121 -37.79 -2.49 34.92
N VAL A 122 -37.87 -3.46 35.83
CA VAL A 122 -39.03 -3.75 36.69
C VAL A 122 -38.36 -3.98 38.05
N GLU A 123 -38.45 -3.21 39.13
CA GLU A 123 -39.43 -2.30 39.71
C GLU A 123 -38.65 -1.45 40.75
N GLY A 124 -39.00 -0.18 40.97
CA GLY A 124 -38.38 0.58 42.07
C GLY A 124 -38.66 2.07 42.09
N ILE A 125 -39.64 2.46 42.88
CA ILE A 125 -40.16 3.82 43.12
C ILE A 125 -39.05 4.81 43.52
N GLY A 126 -38.98 5.97 42.86
CA GLY A 126 -38.16 7.10 43.32
C GLY A 126 -38.30 8.37 42.48
N LYS A 127 -39.07 9.34 42.96
CA LYS A 127 -39.20 10.70 42.41
C LYS A 127 -37.85 11.41 42.34
N GLY A 128 -37.49 11.97 41.18
CA GLY A 128 -36.38 12.90 41.02
C GLY A 128 -36.53 13.72 39.73
N LYS A 129 -36.46 15.05 39.84
CA LYS A 129 -36.82 16.05 38.83
C LYS A 129 -35.96 15.97 37.55
N ALA A 130 -36.65 16.15 36.42
CA ALA A 130 -36.06 16.61 35.17
C ALA A 130 -35.49 18.03 35.30
N SER A 131 -34.32 18.25 34.70
CA SER A 131 -33.84 19.56 34.26
C SER A 131 -33.37 19.41 32.82
N ASN A 132 -33.97 20.25 31.97
CA ASN A 132 -33.80 20.37 30.53
C ASN A 132 -32.44 20.97 30.15
N GLU A 133 -32.27 21.02 28.82
CA GLU A 133 -31.43 21.93 28.02
C GLU A 133 -30.00 21.48 27.79
N ASP A 134 -29.78 20.85 26.63
CA ASP A 134 -28.98 21.50 25.60
C ASP A 134 -29.58 21.23 24.20
N GLN A 135 -29.95 22.32 23.55
CA GLN A 135 -30.51 22.40 22.20
C GLN A 135 -29.38 22.23 21.19
N ALA A 136 -29.42 21.18 20.39
CA ALA A 136 -28.77 21.15 19.08
C ALA A 136 -29.88 21.24 18.03
N GLY A 137 -29.82 22.29 17.21
CA GLY A 137 -30.82 22.58 16.18
C GLY A 137 -30.97 21.41 15.21
N GLU A 138 -32.20 20.93 15.09
CA GLU A 138 -32.65 20.05 14.02
C GLU A 138 -32.55 20.81 12.69
N GLU A 139 -31.52 20.52 11.90
CA GLU A 139 -31.65 20.61 10.46
C GLU A 139 -32.44 19.37 10.02
N ASP A 140 -33.72 19.60 9.72
CA ASP A 140 -34.65 18.69 9.05
C ASP A 140 -34.03 18.22 7.72
N SER A 141 -33.25 17.15 7.79
CA SER A 141 -33.05 16.25 6.66
C SER A 141 -34.14 15.21 6.78
N GLU A 142 -35.07 15.18 5.81
CA GLU A 142 -36.01 14.07 5.63
C GLU A 142 -35.20 12.77 5.74
N LYS A 143 -35.33 12.07 6.86
CA LYS A 143 -34.75 10.74 7.00
C LYS A 143 -35.50 9.87 6.00
N VAL A 144 -34.87 9.61 4.86
CA VAL A 144 -35.35 8.66 3.88
C VAL A 144 -35.33 7.29 4.57
N GLU A 145 -36.48 6.89 5.13
CA GLU A 145 -36.64 5.58 5.75
C GLU A 145 -36.68 4.52 4.66
N LEU A 146 -35.52 3.94 4.35
CA LEU A 146 -35.40 2.81 3.45
C LEU A 146 -35.90 1.55 4.14
N THR A 147 -36.58 0.70 3.38
CA THR A 147 -36.99 -0.63 3.85
C THR A 147 -35.77 -1.55 4.04
N ASN A 148 -35.89 -2.58 4.88
CA ASN A 148 -34.83 -3.57 5.08
C ASN A 148 -34.40 -4.25 3.77
N ASP A 149 -35.32 -4.45 2.81
CA ASP A 149 -34.98 -5.03 1.51
C ASP A 149 -34.11 -4.08 0.67
N GLN A 150 -34.35 -2.77 0.77
CA GLN A 150 -33.55 -1.75 0.10
C GLN A 150 -32.17 -1.62 0.77
N LEU A 151 -32.10 -1.63 2.10
CA LEU A 151 -30.83 -1.63 2.82
C LEU A 151 -29.99 -2.89 2.52
N ARG A 152 -30.63 -4.05 2.38
CA ARG A 152 -29.99 -5.29 1.93
C ARG A 152 -29.49 -5.19 0.49
N ALA A 153 -30.26 -4.64 -0.42
CA ALA A 153 -29.83 -4.42 -1.81
C ALA A 153 -28.63 -3.48 -1.91
N LEU A 154 -28.50 -2.52 -1.00
CA LEU A 154 -27.34 -1.62 -0.90
C LEU A 154 -26.13 -2.26 -0.20
N GLY A 155 -26.25 -3.47 0.35
CA GLY A 155 -25.19 -4.14 1.09
C GLY A 155 -24.96 -3.58 2.51
N LEU A 156 -25.96 -2.91 3.09
CA LEU A 156 -25.87 -2.30 4.43
C LEU A 156 -26.38 -3.22 5.56
N VAL A 157 -27.03 -4.35 5.21
CA VAL A 157 -27.58 -5.38 6.10
C VAL A 157 -27.50 -6.75 5.39
N ASP A 158 -27.33 -7.86 6.11
CA ASP A 158 -27.29 -9.23 5.54
C ASP A 158 -28.60 -10.04 5.71
N LYS A 159 -28.69 -11.19 5.02
CA LYS A 159 -29.85 -12.06 4.83
C LYS A 159 -30.33 -12.83 6.06
N GLU A 160 -29.47 -13.20 7.00
CA GLU A 160 -29.84 -14.20 8.04
C GLU A 160 -29.79 -13.72 9.49
N GLN A 161 -29.12 -12.61 9.80
CA GLN A 161 -29.01 -12.13 11.18
C GLN A 161 -29.05 -10.61 11.27
N GLN A 162 -29.79 -10.08 12.26
CA GLN A 162 -29.83 -8.65 12.62
C GLN A 162 -28.50 -8.13 13.21
N THR A 163 -27.36 -8.69 12.80
CA THR A 163 -26.01 -8.44 13.31
C THR A 163 -25.03 -7.96 12.23
N ILE A 164 -25.50 -7.59 11.02
CA ILE A 164 -24.62 -7.16 9.90
C ILE A 164 -24.91 -5.71 9.46
N ALA A 165 -25.32 -4.86 10.39
CA ALA A 165 -24.96 -3.43 10.29
C ALA A 165 -23.49 -3.19 10.72
N LEU A 166 -22.85 -4.24 11.28
CA LEU A 166 -21.50 -4.23 11.80
C LEU A 166 -20.43 -4.13 10.68
N GLU A 167 -20.49 -4.90 9.60
CA GLU A 167 -19.40 -4.89 8.60
C GLU A 167 -19.49 -3.78 7.54
N ALA A 168 -20.65 -3.16 7.32
CA ALA A 168 -20.81 -2.17 6.26
C ALA A 168 -20.11 -0.84 6.61
N GLU A 169 -20.22 -0.38 7.86
CA GLU A 169 -19.60 0.86 8.33
C GLU A 169 -18.06 0.89 8.17
N PRO A 170 -17.28 -0.09 8.70
CA PRO A 170 -15.82 -0.11 8.54
C PRO A 170 -15.41 -0.23 7.07
N GLN A 171 -16.18 -0.94 6.24
CA GLN A 171 -15.91 -1.06 4.80
C GLN A 171 -16.12 0.26 4.07
N LEU A 172 -17.14 1.04 4.45
CA LEU A 172 -17.38 2.37 3.89
C LEU A 172 -16.28 3.35 4.32
N TYR A 173 -15.85 3.34 5.59
CA TYR A 173 -14.69 4.13 6.02
C TYR A 173 -13.41 3.71 5.29
N TYR A 174 -13.18 2.41 5.10
CA TYR A 174 -12.07 1.91 4.31
C TYR A 174 -12.11 2.43 2.87
N LEU A 175 -13.24 2.31 2.17
CA LEU A 175 -13.39 2.81 0.81
C LEU A 175 -13.18 4.32 0.72
N GLN A 176 -13.67 5.07 1.71
CA GLN A 176 -13.42 6.50 1.82
C GLN A 176 -11.93 6.80 1.96
N ALA A 177 -11.26 6.15 2.91
CA ALA A 177 -9.84 6.30 3.18
C ALA A 177 -9.01 5.95 1.94
N TRP A 178 -9.31 4.81 1.33
CA TRP A 178 -8.65 4.31 0.12
C TRP A 178 -8.79 5.29 -1.05
N ALA A 179 -10.00 5.81 -1.28
CA ALA A 179 -10.25 6.75 -2.35
C ALA A 179 -9.55 8.10 -2.10
N LEU A 180 -9.59 8.62 -0.87
CA LEU A 180 -8.87 9.85 -0.48
C LEU A 180 -7.36 9.71 -0.65
N HIS A 181 -6.80 8.58 -0.18
CA HIS A 181 -5.37 8.27 -0.28
C HIS A 181 -4.92 8.24 -1.73
N HIS A 182 -5.58 7.45 -2.58
CA HIS A 182 -5.18 7.34 -3.99
C HIS A 182 -5.47 8.63 -4.75
N TYR A 183 -6.51 9.38 -4.39
CA TYR A 183 -6.79 10.69 -4.97
C TYR A 183 -5.65 11.68 -4.70
N ALA A 184 -5.11 11.70 -3.48
CA ALA A 184 -3.96 12.53 -3.11
C ALA A 184 -2.73 12.26 -3.99
N LEU A 185 -2.47 10.98 -4.29
CA LEU A 185 -1.32 10.55 -5.09
C LEU A 185 -1.45 10.90 -6.58
N VAL A 186 -2.67 11.10 -7.08
CA VAL A 186 -2.92 11.38 -8.51
C VAL A 186 -3.41 12.80 -8.78
N LEU A 187 -3.22 13.70 -7.82
CA LEU A 187 -3.48 15.12 -8.04
C LEU A 187 -2.62 15.65 -9.20
N PRO A 188 -3.22 16.35 -10.18
CA PRO A 188 -2.45 16.95 -11.28
C PRO A 188 -1.38 17.92 -10.77
N ALA A 189 -0.30 18.05 -11.53
CA ALA A 189 0.72 19.06 -11.22
C ALA A 189 0.12 20.48 -11.21
N GLY A 190 0.59 21.34 -10.29
CA GLY A 190 0.06 22.71 -10.12
C GLY A 190 0.08 23.60 -11.39
N LYS A 191 0.97 23.31 -12.36
CA LYS A 191 1.02 24.00 -13.65
C LYS A 191 -0.15 23.63 -14.58
N THR A 192 -0.53 22.36 -14.61
CA THR A 192 -1.67 21.83 -15.38
C THR A 192 -2.97 22.44 -14.87
N PHE A 193 -3.05 22.70 -13.57
CA PHE A 193 -4.17 23.38 -12.92
C PHE A 193 -4.30 24.86 -13.26
N ALA A 194 -3.19 25.60 -13.26
CA ALA A 194 -3.20 27.02 -13.65
C ALA A 194 -3.68 27.18 -15.10
N GLN A 195 -3.21 26.30 -15.99
CA GLN A 195 -3.63 26.27 -17.38
C GLN A 195 -5.10 25.83 -17.55
N ALA A 196 -5.58 24.85 -16.77
CA ALA A 196 -6.97 24.43 -16.77
C ALA A 196 -7.93 25.51 -16.24
N LYS A 197 -7.52 26.26 -15.21
CA LYS A 197 -8.27 27.40 -14.67
C LYS A 197 -8.40 28.52 -15.69
N LEU A 198 -7.27 28.91 -16.31
CA LEU A 198 -7.25 29.92 -17.39
C LEU A 198 -8.15 29.52 -18.56
N LEU A 199 -8.07 28.26 -19.01
CA LEU A 199 -8.89 27.74 -20.10
C LEU A 199 -10.39 27.63 -19.73
N SER A 200 -10.72 27.31 -18.47
CA SER A 200 -12.10 27.27 -17.99
C SER A 200 -12.71 28.69 -17.93
N GLU A 201 -11.92 29.68 -17.51
CA GLU A 201 -12.31 31.09 -17.48
C GLU A 201 -12.47 31.66 -18.90
N GLU A 202 -11.63 31.24 -19.86
CA GLU A 202 -11.70 31.66 -21.27
C GLU A 202 -12.83 31.00 -22.07
N THR A 203 -13.14 29.72 -21.81
CA THR A 203 -14.06 28.94 -22.67
C THR A 203 -15.46 28.75 -22.08
N GLY A 204 -15.68 29.08 -20.80
CA GLY A 204 -16.97 28.90 -20.11
C GLY A 204 -17.42 27.45 -19.94
N LYS A 205 -16.64 26.47 -20.40
CA LYS A 205 -16.90 25.03 -20.21
C LYS A 205 -16.28 24.59 -18.88
N ARG A 206 -17.11 24.24 -17.90
CA ARG A 206 -16.68 23.56 -16.67
C ARG A 206 -15.92 22.29 -17.04
N ARG A 207 -14.62 22.22 -16.75
CA ARG A 207 -13.89 20.94 -16.70
C ARG A 207 -14.08 20.30 -15.33
N LYS A 208 -13.87 18.97 -15.25
CA LYS A 208 -14.11 18.06 -14.11
C LYS A 208 -13.32 18.36 -12.81
N LEU A 209 -12.64 19.49 -12.72
CA LEU A 209 -11.81 19.85 -11.57
C LEU A 209 -12.41 21.05 -10.86
N ASP A 210 -12.94 20.79 -9.67
CA ASP A 210 -13.60 21.78 -8.85
C ASP A 210 -12.54 22.73 -8.25
N PRO A 211 -12.60 24.04 -8.53
CA PRO A 211 -11.65 25.01 -7.99
C PRO A 211 -11.71 25.18 -6.47
N SER A 212 -12.74 24.65 -5.80
CA SER A 212 -12.89 24.65 -4.34
C SER A 212 -12.23 23.46 -3.63
N GLU A 213 -11.86 22.40 -4.36
CA GLU A 213 -11.13 21.26 -3.79
C GLU A 213 -9.72 21.67 -3.34
N SER A 214 -9.28 21.11 -2.20
CA SER A 214 -7.91 21.30 -1.74
C SER A 214 -6.90 20.77 -2.75
N ARG A 215 -5.80 21.50 -2.92
CA ARG A 215 -4.72 21.17 -3.85
C ARG A 215 -3.50 20.61 -3.14
N ASP A 216 -3.56 20.51 -1.82
CA ASP A 216 -2.47 20.01 -1.03
C ASP A 216 -2.65 18.50 -0.82
N PRO A 217 -1.79 17.64 -1.39
CA PRO A 217 -1.84 16.21 -1.12
C PRO A 217 -1.81 15.89 0.38
N GLY A 218 -1.15 16.72 1.19
CA GLY A 218 -1.06 16.54 2.63
C GLY A 218 -2.41 16.58 3.35
N GLU A 219 -3.34 17.43 2.91
CA GLU A 219 -4.69 17.52 3.50
C GLU A 219 -5.51 16.25 3.20
N TRP A 220 -5.43 15.76 1.96
CA TRP A 220 -6.09 14.52 1.54
C TRP A 220 -5.51 13.29 2.24
N LEU A 221 -4.19 13.20 2.37
CA LEU A 221 -3.51 12.13 3.10
C LEU A 221 -3.84 12.16 4.59
N ALA A 222 -3.92 13.33 5.21
CA ALA A 222 -4.32 13.46 6.61
C ALA A 222 -5.77 12.99 6.83
N LEU A 223 -6.69 13.37 5.94
CA LEU A 223 -8.08 12.92 6.00
C LEU A 223 -8.18 11.41 5.75
N ALA A 224 -7.41 10.87 4.80
CA ALA A 224 -7.33 9.43 4.56
C ALA A 224 -6.84 8.66 5.79
N SER A 225 -5.77 9.12 6.45
CA SER A 225 -5.30 8.55 7.72
C SER A 225 -6.40 8.51 8.77
N GLN A 226 -7.15 9.61 8.95
CA GLN A 226 -8.28 9.64 9.89
C GLN A 226 -9.34 8.58 9.55
N LYS A 227 -9.66 8.39 8.27
CA LYS A 227 -10.66 7.40 7.84
C LYS A 227 -10.19 5.96 7.99
N TYR A 228 -8.90 5.68 7.81
CA TYR A 228 -8.33 4.38 8.17
C TYR A 228 -8.41 4.14 9.69
N GLU A 229 -8.13 5.15 10.52
CA GLU A 229 -8.29 5.02 11.97
C GLU A 229 -9.75 4.75 12.39
N GLU A 230 -10.72 5.42 11.75
CA GLU A 230 -12.15 5.18 11.98
C GLU A 230 -12.53 3.73 11.64
N ALA A 231 -12.04 3.20 10.52
CA ALA A 231 -12.23 1.78 10.15
C ALA A 231 -11.56 0.82 11.14
N LEU A 232 -10.32 1.10 11.59
CA LEU A 232 -9.60 0.26 12.55
C LEU A 232 -10.23 0.24 13.95
N ARG A 233 -10.73 1.38 14.43
CA ARG A 233 -11.43 1.46 15.73
C ARG A 233 -12.64 0.54 15.77
N TRP A 234 -13.37 0.48 14.66
CA TRP A 234 -14.51 -0.41 14.54
C TRP A 234 -14.10 -1.89 14.71
N HIS A 235 -13.01 -2.31 14.06
CA HIS A 235 -12.51 -3.69 14.21
C HIS A 235 -12.14 -4.00 15.66
N ALA A 236 -11.45 -3.08 16.35
CA ALA A 236 -11.11 -3.23 17.77
C ALA A 236 -12.34 -3.32 18.70
N ASP A 237 -13.39 -2.55 18.40
CA ASP A 237 -14.61 -2.52 19.22
C ASP A 237 -15.52 -3.75 18.96
N SER A 238 -15.41 -4.37 17.79
CA SER A 238 -16.21 -5.53 17.38
C SER A 238 -15.80 -6.84 18.06
N GLY A 239 -14.56 -6.92 18.60
CA GLY A 239 -13.97 -8.14 19.12
C GLY A 239 -13.58 -9.17 18.04
N ASN A 240 -13.82 -8.86 16.76
CA ASN A 240 -13.33 -9.59 15.59
C ASN A 240 -11.97 -9.04 15.14
N ASP A 241 -11.04 -8.93 16.09
CA ASP A 241 -9.74 -8.27 15.92
C ASP A 241 -8.79 -8.94 14.89
N PHE A 242 -9.20 -10.02 14.21
CA PHE A 242 -8.29 -10.87 13.41
C PHE A 242 -8.93 -11.46 12.14
N ASP A 243 -9.61 -10.64 11.34
CA ASP A 243 -10.15 -11.04 10.02
C ASP A 243 -9.35 -10.45 8.82
N LEU A 244 -9.70 -10.87 7.60
CA LEU A 244 -9.04 -10.41 6.37
C LEU A 244 -9.27 -8.92 6.08
N SER A 245 -10.44 -8.39 6.48
CA SER A 245 -10.80 -6.97 6.32
C SER A 245 -9.93 -6.10 7.20
N HIS A 246 -9.71 -6.48 8.46
CA HIS A 246 -8.82 -5.79 9.38
C HIS A 246 -7.40 -5.75 8.82
N LEU A 247 -6.90 -6.86 8.27
CA LEU A 247 -5.57 -6.86 7.64
C LEU A 247 -5.51 -5.95 6.41
N LEU A 248 -6.55 -5.93 5.57
CA LEU A 248 -6.63 -5.03 4.43
C LEU A 248 -6.56 -3.56 4.86
N VAL A 249 -7.40 -3.17 5.82
CA VAL A 249 -7.46 -1.80 6.37
C VAL A 249 -6.13 -1.42 7.00
N LEU A 250 -5.53 -2.31 7.80
CA LEU A 250 -4.25 -2.03 8.46
C LEU A 250 -3.12 -1.86 7.45
N ALA A 251 -3.05 -2.73 6.44
CA ALA A 251 -2.00 -2.68 5.42
C ALA A 251 -2.09 -1.39 4.58
N ASP A 252 -3.26 -1.07 4.04
CA ASP A 252 -3.45 0.18 3.28
C ASP A 252 -3.29 1.43 4.18
N GLY A 253 -3.73 1.37 5.44
CA GLY A 253 -3.51 2.44 6.43
C GLY A 253 -2.03 2.70 6.70
N ASN A 254 -1.24 1.64 6.92
CA ASN A 254 0.21 1.73 7.06
C ASN A 254 0.88 2.34 5.82
N ARG A 255 0.40 1.97 4.62
CA ARG A 255 0.88 2.56 3.37
C ARG A 255 0.56 4.06 3.31
N CYS A 256 -0.66 4.45 3.68
CA CYS A 256 -1.06 5.85 3.75
C CYS A 256 -0.19 6.65 4.73
N SER A 257 0.12 6.08 5.90
CA SER A 257 1.04 6.69 6.87
C SER A 257 2.44 6.87 6.29
N ALA A 258 2.98 5.86 5.60
CA ALA A 258 4.28 5.93 4.95
C ALA A 258 4.33 6.99 3.82
N ASP A 259 3.33 7.04 2.96
CA ASP A 259 3.24 8.04 1.87
C ASP A 259 3.11 9.46 2.45
N ARG A 260 2.39 9.62 3.56
CA ARG A 260 2.28 10.88 4.30
C ARG A 260 3.60 11.28 4.97
N THR A 261 4.34 10.32 5.53
CA THR A 261 5.70 10.56 6.04
C THR A 261 6.61 11.08 4.93
N ALA A 262 6.64 10.42 3.78
CA ALA A 262 7.43 10.87 2.63
C ALA A 262 7.03 12.29 2.17
N PHE A 263 5.73 12.60 2.20
CA PHE A 263 5.26 13.95 1.91
C PHE A 263 5.77 14.97 2.94
N LEU A 264 5.70 14.69 4.25
CA LEU A 264 6.21 15.57 5.30
C LEU A 264 7.73 15.77 5.19
N MET A 265 8.48 14.71 4.88
CA MET A 265 9.92 14.78 4.60
C MET A 265 10.22 15.70 3.40
N SER A 266 9.41 15.62 2.34
CA SER A 266 9.53 16.54 1.18
C SER A 266 9.28 18.01 1.54
N LYS A 267 8.56 18.27 2.64
CA LYS A 267 8.30 19.60 3.21
C LYS A 267 9.33 20.01 4.27
N GLN A 268 10.33 19.17 4.55
CA GLN A 268 11.34 19.37 5.61
C GLN A 268 10.71 19.39 7.02
N GLU A 269 9.61 18.67 7.21
CA GLU A 269 8.91 18.51 8.50
C GLU A 269 9.34 17.21 9.22
N GLU A 270 10.65 17.05 9.44
CA GLU A 270 11.27 15.79 9.89
C GLU A 270 10.72 15.25 11.23
N GLU A 271 10.44 16.15 12.18
CA GLU A 271 9.93 15.73 13.50
C GLU A 271 8.49 15.21 13.40
N ALA A 272 7.65 15.83 12.57
CA ALA A 272 6.29 15.35 12.32
C ALA A 272 6.31 14.02 11.58
N ALA A 273 7.22 13.86 10.61
CA ALA A 273 7.44 12.61 9.89
C ALA A 273 7.87 11.48 10.83
N ARG A 274 8.81 11.75 11.74
CA ARG A 274 9.26 10.77 12.75
C ARG A 274 8.12 10.34 13.68
N GLN A 275 7.38 11.29 14.24
CA GLN A 275 6.25 10.99 15.12
C GLN A 275 5.17 10.16 14.41
N LEU A 276 4.89 10.47 13.14
CA LEU A 276 3.95 9.71 12.33
C LEU A 276 4.43 8.28 12.08
N MET A 277 5.71 8.06 11.82
CA MET A 277 6.26 6.70 11.65
C MET A 277 6.26 5.89 12.94
N GLU A 278 6.47 6.53 14.09
CA GLU A 278 6.46 5.86 15.38
C GLU A 278 5.07 5.47 15.87
N SER A 279 4.04 6.27 15.54
CA SER A 279 2.68 6.11 16.09
C SER A 279 1.62 5.73 15.06
N GLY A 280 1.84 6.02 13.77
CA GLY A 280 0.88 5.84 12.69
C GLY A 280 1.06 4.55 11.87
N VAL A 281 2.12 3.77 12.12
CA VAL A 281 2.32 2.46 11.51
C VAL A 281 1.98 1.38 12.53
N GLY A 282 0.89 0.65 12.29
CA GLY A 282 0.48 -0.47 13.14
C GLY A 282 1.24 -1.77 12.81
N ASP A 283 1.36 -2.65 13.80
CA ASP A 283 2.09 -3.90 13.64
C ASP A 283 1.27 -4.95 12.85
N LEU A 284 1.75 -5.30 11.66
CA LEU A 284 1.14 -6.33 10.80
C LEU A 284 1.39 -7.76 11.32
N LEU A 285 2.43 -7.97 12.13
CA LEU A 285 2.88 -9.30 12.54
C LEU A 285 1.80 -10.12 13.27
N PRO A 286 1.03 -9.57 14.24
CA PRO A 286 -0.02 -10.33 14.94
C PRO A 286 -1.14 -10.81 14.01
N LEU A 287 -1.48 -10.05 12.97
CA LEU A 287 -2.53 -10.43 12.01
C LEU A 287 -2.01 -11.48 11.02
N ILE A 288 -0.85 -11.24 10.42
CA ILE A 288 -0.24 -12.17 9.44
C ILE A 288 0.00 -13.55 10.05
N THR A 289 0.47 -13.61 11.31
CA THR A 289 0.76 -14.89 11.98
C THR A 289 -0.48 -15.71 12.32
N ARG A 290 -1.67 -15.09 12.32
CA ARG A 290 -2.93 -15.77 12.63
C ARG A 290 -3.68 -16.22 11.38
N ILE A 291 -3.45 -15.55 10.25
CA ILE A 291 -4.08 -15.92 8.99
C ILE A 291 -3.39 -17.15 8.44
N LYS A 292 -4.19 -18.19 8.20
CA LYS A 292 -3.73 -19.40 7.52
C LYS A 292 -4.33 -19.41 6.12
N PHE A 293 -3.47 -19.29 5.12
CA PHE A 293 -3.84 -19.52 3.73
C PHE A 293 -3.81 -21.02 3.39
N ASP A 294 -4.47 -21.84 4.20
CA ASP A 294 -4.55 -23.28 4.00
C ASP A 294 -5.85 -23.70 3.28
N GLY A 295 -5.88 -24.95 2.81
CA GLY A 295 -6.99 -25.48 2.02
C GLY A 295 -8.31 -25.67 2.77
N GLN A 296 -8.39 -25.36 4.08
CA GLN A 296 -9.62 -25.51 4.85
C GLN A 296 -10.56 -24.29 4.76
N HIS A 297 -10.02 -23.13 4.38
CA HIS A 297 -10.75 -21.85 4.25
C HIS A 297 -10.76 -21.30 2.81
N THR A 298 -10.56 -22.17 1.82
CA THR A 298 -10.35 -21.80 0.40
C THR A 298 -11.46 -20.91 -0.16
N GLN A 299 -12.74 -21.19 0.12
CA GLN A 299 -13.86 -20.46 -0.49
C GLN A 299 -14.05 -19.05 0.07
N GLU A 300 -13.97 -18.86 1.39
CA GLU A 300 -14.11 -17.53 2.02
C GLU A 300 -12.96 -16.61 1.60
N ILE A 301 -11.74 -17.15 1.54
CA ILE A 301 -10.56 -16.41 1.08
C ILE A 301 -10.67 -16.11 -0.42
N GLU A 302 -11.08 -17.08 -1.25
CA GLU A 302 -11.27 -16.88 -2.69
C GLU A 302 -12.30 -15.78 -2.97
N MET A 303 -13.48 -15.85 -2.35
CA MET A 303 -14.51 -14.81 -2.47
C MET A 303 -13.99 -13.44 -2.01
N PHE A 304 -13.23 -13.38 -0.91
CA PHE A 304 -12.64 -12.13 -0.46
C PHE A 304 -11.70 -11.53 -1.52
N PHE A 305 -10.85 -12.35 -2.15
CA PHE A 305 -9.95 -11.86 -3.19
C PHE A 305 -10.67 -11.47 -4.48
N GLU A 306 -11.75 -12.16 -4.84
CA GLU A 306 -12.59 -11.80 -5.97
C GLU A 306 -13.31 -10.46 -5.75
N GLU A 307 -13.88 -10.25 -4.56
CA GLU A 307 -14.66 -9.05 -4.23
C GLU A 307 -13.79 -7.85 -3.85
N ARG A 308 -12.70 -8.08 -3.11
CA ARG A 308 -11.89 -7.03 -2.46
C ARG A 308 -10.49 -6.90 -3.07
N GLY A 309 -10.10 -7.80 -3.97
CA GLY A 309 -8.84 -7.78 -4.69
C GLY A 309 -7.69 -8.46 -3.96
N ASP A 310 -6.48 -8.37 -4.54
CA ASP A 310 -5.28 -9.05 -4.07
C ASP A 310 -4.75 -8.47 -2.74
N LEU A 311 -5.16 -9.07 -1.62
CA LEU A 311 -4.71 -8.70 -0.27
C LEU A 311 -3.20 -8.86 -0.09
N ILE A 312 -2.59 -9.89 -0.68
CA ILE A 312 -1.13 -10.11 -0.56
C ILE A 312 -0.37 -8.97 -1.23
N ALA A 313 -0.81 -8.55 -2.42
CA ALA A 313 -0.22 -7.38 -3.09
C ALA A 313 -0.41 -6.09 -2.26
N VAL A 314 -1.51 -5.93 -1.52
CA VAL A 314 -1.69 -4.79 -0.60
C VAL A 314 -0.71 -4.86 0.57
N ILE A 315 -0.55 -6.02 1.22
CA ILE A 315 0.40 -6.21 2.33
C ILE A 315 1.83 -5.96 1.87
N LEU A 316 2.24 -6.51 0.73
CA LEU A 316 3.58 -6.33 0.18
C LEU A 316 3.84 -4.84 -0.11
N ARG A 317 2.88 -4.13 -0.71
CA ARG A 317 2.99 -2.67 -0.94
C ARG A 317 3.09 -1.88 0.37
N SER A 318 2.31 -2.26 1.38
CA SER A 318 2.36 -1.66 2.71
C SER A 318 3.77 -1.78 3.31
N ILE A 319 4.31 -3.00 3.34
CA ILE A 319 5.64 -3.26 3.88
C ILE A 319 6.71 -2.47 3.10
N ALA A 320 6.65 -2.49 1.77
CA ALA A 320 7.59 -1.75 0.92
C ALA A 320 7.57 -0.25 1.19
N SER A 321 6.39 0.37 1.25
CA SER A 321 6.25 1.80 1.58
C SER A 321 6.78 2.13 2.98
N VAL A 322 6.46 1.29 3.97
CA VAL A 322 6.95 1.47 5.34
C VAL A 322 8.48 1.40 5.38
N ILE A 323 9.11 0.44 4.69
CA ILE A 323 10.58 0.34 4.64
C ILE A 323 11.20 1.58 3.98
N ALA A 324 10.67 2.02 2.83
CA ALA A 324 11.17 3.21 2.15
C ALA A 324 11.10 4.46 3.05
N SER A 325 10.00 4.64 3.78
CA SER A 325 9.87 5.73 4.76
C SER A 325 10.75 5.54 5.99
N GLN A 326 11.05 4.30 6.38
CA GLN A 326 12.00 4.01 7.46
C GLN A 326 13.42 4.36 7.03
N GLU A 327 13.87 4.07 5.81
CA GLU A 327 15.23 4.40 5.34
C GLU A 327 15.56 5.88 5.59
N GLU A 328 14.62 6.80 5.43
CA GLU A 328 14.84 8.23 5.69
C GLU A 328 14.98 8.59 7.18
N VAL A 329 14.48 7.76 8.10
CA VAL A 329 14.35 8.06 9.54
C VAL A 329 14.97 6.96 10.46
N ALA A 330 15.57 5.92 9.88
CA ALA A 330 15.63 4.56 10.47
C ALA A 330 16.45 4.37 11.75
N SER A 331 15.93 3.41 12.54
CA SER A 331 16.67 2.60 13.52
C SER A 331 16.77 1.13 13.06
N LEU A 332 17.88 0.44 13.37
CA LEU A 332 18.05 -0.99 13.06
C LEU A 332 16.94 -1.89 13.62
N ALA A 333 16.33 -1.49 14.74
CA ALA A 333 15.26 -2.24 15.38
C ALA A 333 13.99 -2.31 14.52
N GLN A 334 13.62 -1.21 13.86
CA GLN A 334 12.46 -1.14 12.97
C GLN A 334 12.68 -2.00 11.71
N LEU A 335 13.84 -1.90 11.07
CA LEU A 335 14.18 -2.72 9.91
C LEU A 335 14.21 -4.22 10.27
N ALA A 336 14.72 -4.58 11.45
CA ALA A 336 14.70 -5.96 11.93
C ALA A 336 13.28 -6.46 12.21
N HIS A 337 12.36 -5.59 12.63
CA HIS A 337 10.94 -5.92 12.77
C HIS A 337 10.28 -6.16 11.41
N SER A 338 10.55 -5.30 10.42
CA SER A 338 10.06 -5.47 9.04
C SER A 338 10.49 -6.82 8.43
N GLU A 339 11.72 -7.29 8.70
CA GLU A 339 12.16 -8.63 8.26
C GLU A 339 11.38 -9.77 8.95
N LYS A 340 11.00 -9.60 10.22
CA LYS A 340 10.14 -10.58 10.92
C LYS A 340 8.75 -10.64 10.29
N VAL A 341 8.18 -9.49 9.93
CA VAL A 341 6.89 -9.41 9.22
C VAL A 341 6.99 -10.14 7.88
N CYS A 342 8.04 -9.88 7.10
CA CYS A 342 8.28 -10.58 5.83
C CYS A 342 8.43 -12.10 6.01
N SER A 343 9.14 -12.54 7.05
CA SER A 343 9.33 -13.97 7.34
C SER A 343 8.04 -14.67 7.75
N ALA A 344 7.19 -13.98 8.52
CA ALA A 344 5.86 -14.49 8.87
C ALA A 344 4.95 -14.59 7.64
N LEU A 345 5.01 -13.60 6.74
CA LEU A 345 4.25 -13.63 5.48
C LEU A 345 4.72 -14.77 4.57
N ASP A 346 6.03 -14.98 4.43
CA ASP A 346 6.60 -16.09 3.65
C ASP A 346 6.10 -17.45 4.17
N THR A 347 6.10 -17.62 5.50
CA THR A 347 5.56 -18.81 6.17
C THR A 347 4.07 -19.00 5.90
N ALA A 348 3.29 -17.92 5.96
CA ALA A 348 1.85 -17.96 5.70
C ALA A 348 1.53 -18.34 4.24
N LEU A 349 2.40 -17.98 3.29
CA LEU A 349 2.25 -18.27 1.86
C LEU A 349 2.79 -19.64 1.43
N GLU A 350 3.51 -20.36 2.29
CA GLU A 350 4.08 -21.68 1.99
C GLU A 350 3.07 -22.71 1.43
N PRO A 351 1.84 -22.85 2.00
CA PRO A 351 0.86 -23.82 1.49
C PRO A 351 0.41 -23.54 0.05
N ILE A 352 0.30 -22.25 -0.31
CA ILE A 352 -0.03 -21.80 -1.66
C ILE A 352 1.10 -22.17 -2.64
N ASN A 353 2.34 -21.97 -2.21
CA ASN A 353 3.53 -22.25 -3.01
C ASN A 353 3.76 -23.75 -3.26
N ASN A 354 3.29 -24.61 -2.35
CA ASN A 354 3.48 -26.06 -2.41
C ASN A 354 2.39 -26.82 -3.18
N GLY A 355 1.42 -26.11 -3.79
CA GLY A 355 0.45 -26.70 -4.72
C GLY A 355 -0.68 -27.52 -4.07
N ASN A 356 -0.87 -27.40 -2.76
CA ASN A 356 -1.99 -28.04 -2.07
C ASN A 356 -3.27 -27.21 -2.22
N GLY A 357 -4.04 -27.45 -3.29
CA GLY A 357 -5.41 -26.95 -3.42
C GLY A 357 -5.57 -25.43 -3.51
N SER A 358 -4.58 -24.72 -4.06
CA SER A 358 -4.65 -23.26 -4.17
C SER A 358 -5.58 -22.81 -5.29
N TRP A 359 -6.53 -21.92 -4.97
CA TRP A 359 -7.36 -21.16 -5.92
C TRP A 359 -6.54 -20.13 -6.73
N ILE A 360 -5.24 -20.01 -6.43
CA ILE A 360 -4.31 -19.06 -7.04
C ILE A 360 -3.47 -19.74 -8.11
N THR A 361 -3.21 -19.03 -9.20
CA THR A 361 -2.35 -19.55 -10.27
C THR A 361 -0.90 -19.64 -9.79
N ALA A 362 -0.15 -20.63 -10.30
CA ALA A 362 1.29 -20.76 -10.05
C ALA A 362 2.08 -19.50 -10.46
N GLU A 363 1.59 -18.78 -11.48
CA GLU A 363 2.16 -17.51 -11.93
C GLU A 363 1.98 -16.39 -10.90
N THR A 364 0.81 -16.29 -10.26
CA THR A 364 0.55 -15.31 -9.21
C THR A 364 1.38 -15.60 -7.96
N ALA A 365 1.44 -16.88 -7.54
CA ALA A 365 2.26 -17.28 -6.40
C ALA A 365 3.76 -16.97 -6.64
N LEU A 366 4.27 -17.23 -7.84
CA LEU A 366 5.65 -16.88 -8.19
C LEU A 366 5.89 -15.36 -8.18
N GLN A 367 4.91 -14.57 -8.63
CA GLN A 367 4.99 -13.10 -8.56
C GLN A 367 5.10 -12.61 -7.11
N TRP A 368 4.26 -13.11 -6.20
CA TRP A 368 4.32 -12.71 -4.79
C TRP A 368 5.64 -13.10 -4.13
N ARG A 369 6.18 -14.29 -4.45
CA ARG A 369 7.52 -14.70 -3.98
C ARG A 369 8.61 -13.76 -4.48
N PHE A 370 8.52 -13.34 -5.74
CA PHE A 370 9.45 -12.37 -6.32
C PHE A 370 9.35 -11.00 -5.64
N ASP A 371 8.14 -10.48 -5.47
CA ASP A 371 7.89 -9.18 -4.82
C ASP A 371 8.36 -9.19 -3.36
N LEU A 372 8.09 -10.28 -2.62
CA LEU A 372 8.59 -10.47 -1.25
C LEU A 372 10.12 -10.54 -1.20
N ALA A 373 10.75 -11.20 -2.17
CA ALA A 373 12.21 -11.27 -2.23
C ALA A 373 12.84 -9.89 -2.49
N ILE A 374 12.22 -9.06 -3.33
CA ILE A 374 12.64 -7.65 -3.52
C ILE A 374 12.62 -6.92 -2.18
N ILE A 375 11.48 -6.97 -1.48
CA ILE A 375 11.31 -6.28 -0.19
C ILE A 375 12.36 -6.73 0.83
N ARG A 376 12.64 -8.03 0.93
CA ARG A 376 13.66 -8.56 1.84
C ARG A 376 15.08 -8.18 1.44
N GLY A 377 15.34 -8.06 0.13
CA GLY A 377 16.58 -7.50 -0.40
C GLY A 377 16.77 -6.05 0.03
N ASP A 378 15.71 -5.24 -0.08
CA ASP A 378 15.70 -3.83 0.31
C ASP A 378 15.93 -3.67 1.81
N ILE A 379 15.25 -4.46 2.65
CA ILE A 379 15.50 -4.46 4.11
C ILE A 379 16.96 -4.78 4.41
N ALA A 380 17.54 -5.79 3.75
CA ALA A 380 18.91 -6.20 4.01
C ALA A 380 19.92 -5.13 3.57
N LEU A 381 19.68 -4.49 2.42
CA LEU A 381 20.48 -3.37 1.94
C LEU A 381 20.40 -2.16 2.89
N ALA A 382 19.20 -1.80 3.34
CA ALA A 382 18.99 -0.71 4.30
C ALA A 382 19.68 -0.99 5.64
N GLN A 383 19.55 -2.22 6.18
CA GLN A 383 20.25 -2.62 7.41
C GLN A 383 21.77 -2.54 7.23
N PHE A 384 22.27 -2.95 6.06
CA PHE A 384 23.69 -2.87 5.76
C PHE A 384 24.17 -1.41 5.70
N GLY A 385 23.40 -0.51 5.09
CA GLY A 385 23.67 0.93 5.08
C GLY A 385 23.80 1.52 6.47
N VAL A 386 22.85 1.22 7.37
CA VAL A 386 22.88 1.72 8.74
C VAL A 386 24.10 1.17 9.52
N GLU A 387 24.48 -0.10 9.35
CA GLU A 387 25.69 -0.63 10.01
C GLU A 387 26.98 0.02 9.48
N ILE A 388 27.04 0.34 8.19
CA ILE A 388 28.19 1.08 7.63
C ILE A 388 28.27 2.47 8.25
N GLU A 389 27.15 3.18 8.36
CA GLU A 389 27.10 4.50 9.02
C GLU A 389 27.65 4.40 10.45
N ILE A 390 27.23 3.38 11.22
CA ILE A 390 27.74 3.13 12.58
C ILE A 390 29.25 2.88 12.61
N VAL A 391 29.77 2.11 11.66
CA VAL A 391 31.22 1.83 11.54
C VAL A 391 31.99 3.10 11.20
N GLU A 392 31.52 3.86 10.21
CA GLU A 392 32.15 5.11 9.76
C GLU A 392 32.13 6.18 10.86
N ASP A 393 31.00 6.39 11.54
CA ASP A 393 30.87 7.34 12.66
C ASP A 393 31.82 7.00 13.81
N LYS A 394 32.09 5.71 14.04
CA LYS A 394 32.92 5.25 15.14
C LYS A 394 34.42 5.27 14.83
N TYR A 395 34.80 4.87 13.62
CA TYR A 395 36.20 4.62 13.26
C TYR A 395 36.77 5.65 12.29
N ARG A 396 35.93 6.45 11.62
CA ARG A 396 36.31 7.47 10.65
C ARG A 396 35.46 8.76 10.80
N PRO A 397 35.27 9.30 12.02
CA PRO A 397 34.37 10.46 12.25
C PRO A 397 34.81 11.75 11.55
N ASP A 398 36.13 11.90 11.31
CA ASP A 398 36.72 13.13 10.76
C ASP A 398 36.92 13.09 9.24
N ALA A 399 36.64 11.97 8.57
CA ALA A 399 36.76 11.86 7.12
C ALA A 399 35.67 12.72 6.45
N THR A 400 36.02 13.80 5.74
CA THR A 400 35.05 14.61 5.01
C THR A 400 34.82 14.07 3.59
N GLU A 401 33.68 14.39 2.97
CA GLU A 401 33.36 13.94 1.59
C GLU A 401 34.35 14.44 0.53
N ASP A 402 35.08 15.51 0.84
CA ASP A 402 36.05 16.16 -0.04
C ASP A 402 37.50 15.72 0.23
N ASP A 403 37.73 14.86 1.24
CA ASP A 403 39.06 14.34 1.52
C ASP A 403 39.40 13.25 0.50
N GLU A 404 40.05 13.64 -0.60
CA GLU A 404 40.83 12.75 -1.49
C GLU A 404 42.07 12.14 -0.76
N GLY A 405 42.09 12.16 0.57
CA GLY A 405 43.16 11.67 1.43
C GLY A 405 43.10 10.16 1.64
N ASP A 406 44.24 9.57 2.03
CA ASP A 406 44.33 8.15 2.38
C ASP A 406 43.39 7.85 3.57
N VAL A 407 42.25 7.21 3.30
CA VAL A 407 41.28 6.80 4.32
C VAL A 407 41.93 5.77 5.26
N GLU A 408 41.88 6.02 6.58
CA GLU A 408 42.46 5.10 7.55
C GLU A 408 41.83 3.70 7.44
N PRO A 409 42.65 2.62 7.45
CA PRO A 409 42.14 1.25 7.41
C PRO A 409 41.24 0.95 8.62
N LEU A 410 40.11 0.28 8.37
CA LEU A 410 39.23 -0.17 9.46
C LEU A 410 39.87 -1.28 10.29
N PRO A 411 39.58 -1.34 11.61
CA PRO A 411 39.99 -2.45 12.45
C PRO A 411 39.15 -3.69 12.11
N VAL A 412 39.66 -4.54 11.22
CA VAL A 412 38.96 -5.74 10.69
C VAL A 412 38.48 -6.72 11.76
N ASP A 413 39.11 -6.75 12.94
CA ASP A 413 38.71 -7.60 14.06
C ASP A 413 37.66 -6.95 14.99
N ALA A 414 37.26 -5.70 14.74
CA ALA A 414 36.24 -5.03 15.52
C ALA A 414 34.87 -5.69 15.30
N LYS A 415 34.05 -5.73 16.36
CA LYS A 415 32.73 -6.38 16.30
C LYS A 415 31.80 -5.71 15.30
N GLU A 416 31.81 -4.38 15.27
CA GLU A 416 30.96 -3.58 14.38
C GLU A 416 31.34 -3.77 12.91
N VAL A 417 32.64 -3.85 12.59
CA VAL A 417 33.13 -4.12 11.23
C VAL A 417 32.75 -5.54 10.79
N ASN A 418 32.88 -6.53 11.66
CA ASN A 418 32.47 -7.91 11.38
C ASN A 418 30.94 -8.03 11.17
N GLU A 419 30.15 -7.30 11.97
CA GLU A 419 28.69 -7.29 11.80
C GLU A 419 28.28 -6.60 10.49
N ALA A 420 28.91 -5.48 10.14
CA ALA A 420 28.70 -4.82 8.85
C ALA A 420 29.06 -5.75 7.68
N GLN A 421 30.19 -6.47 7.76
CA GLN A 421 30.56 -7.47 6.74
C GLN A 421 29.51 -8.58 6.63
N ARG A 422 29.05 -9.14 7.76
CA ARG A 422 28.00 -10.17 7.78
C ARG A 422 26.71 -9.67 7.11
N ARG A 423 26.29 -8.43 7.40
CA ARG A 423 25.09 -7.83 6.76
C ARG A 423 25.31 -7.57 5.27
N GLY A 424 26.50 -7.13 4.87
CA GLY A 424 26.83 -6.92 3.46
C GLY A 424 26.76 -8.22 2.66
N GLU A 425 27.30 -9.32 3.19
CA GLU A 425 27.18 -10.65 2.58
C GLU A 425 25.71 -11.10 2.47
N GLU A 426 24.92 -10.87 3.52
CA GLU A 426 23.49 -11.19 3.53
C GLU A 426 22.71 -10.37 2.48
N ALA A 427 22.97 -9.06 2.39
CA ALA A 427 22.34 -8.17 1.40
C ALA A 427 22.69 -8.59 -0.02
N ILE A 428 23.97 -8.83 -0.32
CA ILE A 428 24.44 -9.31 -1.62
C ILE A 428 23.77 -10.64 -1.99
N ALA A 429 23.70 -11.59 -1.04
CA ALA A 429 23.06 -12.88 -1.29
C ALA A 429 21.56 -12.74 -1.60
N LYS A 430 20.84 -11.91 -0.84
CA LYS A 430 19.40 -11.65 -1.06
C LYS A 430 19.16 -10.98 -2.41
N LEU A 431 19.94 -9.95 -2.77
CA LEU A 431 19.85 -9.25 -4.06
C LEU A 431 20.20 -10.16 -5.25
N ARG A 432 21.14 -11.10 -5.12
CA ARG A 432 21.36 -12.12 -6.15
C ARG A 432 20.16 -13.04 -6.29
N GLY A 433 19.57 -13.45 -5.17
CA GLY A 433 18.34 -14.25 -5.17
C GLY A 433 17.16 -13.57 -5.89
N THR A 434 17.03 -12.24 -5.79
CA THR A 434 15.98 -11.52 -6.54
C THR A 434 16.22 -11.56 -8.05
N ILE A 435 17.46 -11.41 -8.50
CA ILE A 435 17.84 -11.50 -9.91
C ILE A 435 17.58 -12.91 -10.46
N GLU A 436 17.89 -13.95 -9.68
CA GLU A 436 17.58 -15.34 -10.04
C GLU A 436 16.07 -15.55 -10.19
N LEU A 437 15.27 -15.10 -9.22
CA LEU A 437 13.81 -15.19 -9.28
C LEU A 437 13.22 -14.42 -10.46
N TYR A 438 13.75 -13.22 -10.77
CA TYR A 438 13.34 -12.43 -11.93
C TYR A 438 13.47 -13.23 -13.23
N SER A 439 14.60 -13.93 -13.40
CA SER A 439 14.86 -14.73 -14.60
C SER A 439 13.87 -15.90 -14.77
N GLY A 440 13.27 -16.36 -13.66
CA GLY A 440 12.25 -17.41 -13.63
C GLY A 440 10.82 -16.93 -13.89
N LEU A 441 10.56 -15.62 -13.89
CA LEU A 441 9.22 -15.07 -14.15
C LEU A 441 8.79 -15.26 -15.62
N PRO A 442 7.48 -15.35 -15.91
CA PRO A 442 6.99 -15.31 -17.29
C PRO A 442 7.44 -14.03 -18.02
N ALA A 443 7.79 -14.13 -19.30
CA ALA A 443 8.35 -13.01 -20.07
C ALA A 443 7.49 -11.73 -20.04
N LYS A 444 6.15 -11.86 -20.02
CA LYS A 444 5.21 -10.73 -19.92
C LYS A 444 5.28 -9.95 -18.60
N LYS A 445 5.86 -10.56 -17.54
CA LYS A 445 6.06 -9.97 -16.21
C LYS A 445 7.51 -9.54 -15.96
N GLN A 446 8.43 -9.84 -16.88
CA GLN A 446 9.81 -9.40 -16.80
C GLN A 446 9.91 -7.95 -17.25
N ILE A 447 9.72 -7.02 -16.30
CA ILE A 447 9.84 -5.58 -16.55
C ILE A 447 11.32 -5.22 -16.54
N ALA A 448 11.81 -4.61 -17.63
CA ALA A 448 13.24 -4.30 -17.80
C ALA A 448 13.77 -3.33 -16.74
N THR A 449 12.98 -2.32 -16.36
CA THR A 449 13.35 -1.34 -15.34
C THR A 449 13.56 -1.98 -13.98
N VAL A 450 12.71 -2.94 -13.59
CA VAL A 450 12.87 -3.71 -12.35
C VAL A 450 14.18 -4.47 -12.35
N LYS A 451 14.54 -5.13 -13.46
CA LYS A 451 15.84 -5.82 -13.59
C LYS A 451 16.99 -4.84 -13.37
N THR A 452 17.03 -3.74 -14.12
CA THR A 452 18.11 -2.75 -14.04
C THR A 452 18.26 -2.20 -12.63
N GLU A 453 17.14 -1.98 -11.92
CA GLU A 453 17.16 -1.50 -10.55
C GLU A 453 17.71 -2.53 -9.55
N GLN A 454 17.36 -3.81 -9.69
CA GLN A 454 17.95 -4.86 -8.84
C GLN A 454 19.47 -4.96 -9.05
N TYR A 455 19.95 -4.79 -10.28
CA TYR A 455 21.39 -4.74 -10.57
C TYR A 455 22.06 -3.48 -10.01
N ARG A 456 21.39 -2.32 -10.03
CA ARG A 456 21.89 -1.09 -9.40
C ARG A 456 22.05 -1.25 -7.90
N LYS A 457 21.06 -1.84 -7.22
CA LYS A 457 21.12 -2.16 -5.79
C LYS A 457 22.23 -3.16 -5.45
N LEU A 458 22.43 -4.16 -6.32
CA LEU A 458 23.54 -5.09 -6.17
C LEU A 458 24.90 -4.41 -6.35
N GLU A 459 25.03 -3.47 -7.31
CA GLU A 459 26.22 -2.65 -7.48
C GLU A 459 26.50 -1.81 -6.22
N GLU A 460 25.48 -1.13 -5.70
CA GLU A 460 25.56 -0.34 -4.47
C GLU A 460 26.04 -1.18 -3.28
N ALA A 461 25.43 -2.36 -3.07
CA ALA A 461 25.84 -3.27 -2.01
C ALA A 461 27.31 -3.70 -2.15
N HIS A 462 27.78 -3.98 -3.37
CA HIS A 462 29.18 -4.33 -3.61
C HIS A 462 30.15 -3.16 -3.39
N LEU A 463 29.77 -1.95 -3.77
CA LEU A 463 30.56 -0.74 -3.52
C LEU A 463 30.67 -0.46 -2.01
N MET A 464 29.56 -0.53 -1.28
CA MET A 464 29.50 -0.43 0.18
C MET A 464 30.35 -1.50 0.87
N TYR A 465 30.23 -2.75 0.42
CA TYR A 465 31.02 -3.87 0.93
C TYR A 465 32.52 -3.70 0.67
N SER A 466 32.90 -3.09 -0.46
CA SER A 466 34.29 -2.77 -0.76
C SER A 466 34.94 -1.81 0.24
N ALA A 467 34.16 -0.88 0.79
CA ALA A 467 34.64 0.12 1.74
C ALA A 467 35.02 -0.48 3.12
N LEU A 468 34.59 -1.71 3.40
CA LEU A 468 34.89 -2.44 4.64
C LEU A 468 36.22 -3.19 4.62
N PHE A 469 36.90 -3.26 3.48
CA PHE A 469 38.19 -3.93 3.35
C PHE A 469 39.35 -2.96 3.41
N ASN A 470 40.53 -3.51 3.72
CA ASN A 470 41.76 -2.75 3.65
C ASN A 470 42.01 -2.33 2.20
N PRO A 471 42.14 -1.02 1.89
CA PRO A 471 42.40 -0.53 0.54
C PRO A 471 43.72 -1.06 -0.06
N ASP A 472 44.66 -1.52 0.78
CA ASP A 472 45.93 -2.10 0.33
C ASP A 472 45.83 -3.58 -0.08
N ASP A 473 44.67 -4.23 0.08
CA ASP A 473 44.44 -5.60 -0.39
C ASP A 473 44.11 -5.61 -1.90
N GLU A 474 45.16 -5.48 -2.72
CA GLU A 474 45.05 -5.41 -4.18
C GLU A 474 44.29 -6.61 -4.78
N LYS A 475 44.40 -7.79 -4.14
CA LYS A 475 43.72 -9.00 -4.62
C LYS A 475 42.21 -8.87 -4.42
N LYS A 476 41.76 -8.48 -3.24
CA LYS A 476 40.32 -8.24 -2.99
C LYS A 476 39.77 -7.10 -3.82
N ALA A 477 40.54 -6.02 -3.99
CA ALA A 477 40.14 -4.91 -4.85
C ALA A 477 39.90 -5.36 -6.30
N GLN A 478 40.77 -6.22 -6.84
CA GLN A 478 40.60 -6.81 -8.18
C GLN A 478 39.40 -7.75 -8.26
N GLU A 479 39.16 -8.57 -7.24
CA GLU A 479 38.00 -9.47 -7.18
C GLU A 479 36.68 -8.68 -7.18
N ILE A 480 36.60 -7.60 -6.40
CA ILE A 480 35.42 -6.72 -6.34
C ILE A 480 35.21 -5.98 -7.67
N GLU A 481 36.27 -5.41 -8.26
CA GLU A 481 36.16 -4.70 -9.54
C GLU A 481 35.71 -5.61 -10.68
N ALA A 482 36.19 -6.87 -10.70
CA ALA A 482 35.75 -7.87 -11.66
C ALA A 482 34.25 -8.18 -11.51
N GLU A 483 33.77 -8.30 -10.26
CA GLU A 483 32.35 -8.53 -10.00
C GLU A 483 31.48 -7.32 -10.34
N LEU A 484 31.92 -6.10 -10.00
CA LEU A 484 31.23 -4.85 -10.39
C LEU A 484 31.13 -4.71 -11.91
N SER A 485 32.21 -5.01 -12.64
CA SER A 485 32.21 -5.00 -14.11
C SER A 485 31.19 -5.99 -14.69
N LYS A 486 31.07 -7.17 -14.07
CA LYS A 486 30.08 -8.17 -14.46
C LYS A 486 28.64 -7.70 -14.17
N ILE A 487 28.40 -7.14 -12.99
CA ILE A 487 27.09 -6.59 -12.56
C ILE A 487 26.65 -5.50 -13.54
N ARG A 488 27.53 -4.55 -13.87
CA ARG A 488 27.22 -3.45 -14.80
C ARG A 488 26.88 -3.96 -16.20
N ALA A 489 27.65 -4.91 -16.71
CA ALA A 489 27.41 -5.51 -18.02
C ALA A 489 26.08 -6.28 -18.07
N GLU A 490 25.77 -7.09 -17.06
CA GLU A 490 24.54 -7.90 -17.02
C GLU A 490 23.27 -7.07 -16.74
N GLY A 491 23.41 -6.00 -15.95
CA GLY A 491 22.36 -5.03 -15.61
C GLY A 491 22.09 -3.98 -16.70
N GLY A 492 22.98 -3.86 -17.68
CA GLY A 492 22.91 -2.84 -18.73
C GLY A 492 23.26 -1.43 -18.24
N LEU A 493 24.01 -1.31 -17.14
CA LEU A 493 24.33 -0.03 -16.49
C LEU A 493 25.40 0.77 -17.26
N ASP A 494 26.23 0.09 -18.05
CA ASP A 494 27.25 0.73 -18.89
C ASP A 494 26.66 1.57 -20.04
N GLN A 495 25.39 1.35 -20.40
CA GLN A 495 24.72 2.03 -21.52
C GLN A 495 23.97 3.30 -21.10
N THR A 496 23.95 3.62 -19.80
CA THR A 496 23.19 4.74 -19.20
C THR A 496 24.04 5.92 -18.72
N SER A 497 25.30 6.02 -19.16
CA SER A 497 26.19 7.14 -18.81
C SER A 497 26.10 8.33 -19.76
#